data_AF-A0A0A9YD35-F1
#
_entry.id   AF-A0A0A9YD35-F1
#
_cell.length_a   1.000
_cell.length_b   1.000
_cell.length_c   1.000
_cell.angle_alpha   90.00
_cell.angle_beta   90.00
_cell.angle_gamma   90.00
#
_symmetry.space_group_name_H-M   'P 1'
#
loop_
_entity.id
_entity.type
_entity.pdbx_description
1 polymer ?
#
loop_
_entity_poly.entity_id
_entity_poly.type
_entity_poly.pdbx_seq_one_letter_code
_entity_poly.pdbx_strand_id
1 'polypeptide(L)'
;MQQELYGPNCLLLACKFHLAQAWFREIQNLGLASVYKNNSDVLGEWLQWVFGLTLLDPPDVGDGFCEWLLHMPGNDQAAVIFKTMGRVYQTLEPKKEKKKSSHQ
;
A
#
# COMPACT_ATOMS: atom_id res chain seq x y z
N MET A 1 -10.76 14.66 14.92
CA MET A 1 -10.30 13.63 13.94
C MET A 1 -11.55 12.94 13.43
N GLN A 2 -11.87 13.10 12.14
CA GLN A 2 -12.91 12.29 11.50
C GLN A 2 -12.27 10.95 11.12
N GLN A 3 -12.93 9.85 11.48
CA GLN A 3 -12.54 8.50 11.13
C GLN A 3 -13.42 8.07 9.96
N GLU A 4 -12.84 7.89 8.78
CA GLU A 4 -13.52 7.31 7.63
C GLU A 4 -13.28 5.80 7.65
N LEU A 5 -14.35 5.01 7.76
CA LEU A 5 -14.31 3.56 7.90
C LEU A 5 -14.09 2.90 6.54
N TYR A 6 -12.92 2.28 6.36
CA TYR A 6 -12.50 1.77 5.07
C TYR A 6 -12.62 0.24 5.01
N GLY A 7 -13.86 -0.25 4.99
CA GLY A 7 -14.21 -1.66 4.96
C GLY A 7 -14.40 -2.26 6.37
N PRO A 8 -15.10 -3.40 6.50
CA PRO A 8 -15.73 -3.81 7.76
C PRO A 8 -14.78 -4.17 8.91
N ASN A 9 -13.47 -4.24 8.69
CA ASN A 9 -12.47 -4.53 9.74
C ASN A 9 -11.14 -3.77 9.60
N CYS A 10 -11.00 -2.79 8.67
CA CYS A 10 -9.73 -2.07 8.49
C CYS A 10 -9.80 -0.68 9.14
N LEU A 11 -9.17 -0.53 10.31
CA LEU A 11 -9.01 0.76 10.97
C LEU A 11 -7.72 1.42 10.47
N LEU A 12 -7.83 2.37 9.53
CA LEU A 12 -6.68 3.10 9.00
C LEU A 12 -6.15 4.10 10.06
N LEU A 13 -5.30 3.61 10.96
CA LEU A 13 -4.77 4.35 12.12
C LEU A 13 -3.79 5.50 11.77
N ALA A 14 -3.50 5.71 10.49
CA ALA A 14 -2.62 6.76 9.99
C ALA A 14 -3.41 7.76 9.13
N CYS A 15 -3.14 9.06 9.29
CA CYS A 15 -3.71 10.05 8.37
C CYS A 15 -3.12 9.89 6.96
N LYS A 16 -3.88 10.29 5.93
CA LYS A 16 -3.50 10.18 4.51
C LYS A 16 -2.10 10.77 4.23
N PHE A 17 -1.71 11.82 4.96
CA PHE A 17 -0.37 12.42 4.92
C PHE A 17 0.75 11.49 5.43
N HIS A 18 0.62 10.87 6.61
CA HIS A 18 1.63 9.93 7.12
C HIS A 18 1.74 8.68 6.26
N LEU A 19 0.64 8.23 5.65
CA LEU A 19 0.64 7.14 4.68
C LEU A 19 1.43 7.52 3.42
N ALA A 20 1.17 8.70 2.83
CA ALA A 20 1.94 9.22 1.69
C ALA A 20 3.44 9.34 2.02
N GLN A 21 3.78 9.83 3.21
CA GLN A 21 5.16 9.96 3.67
C GLN A 21 5.85 8.59 3.88
N ALA A 22 5.11 7.57 4.32
CA ALA A 22 5.62 6.21 4.42
C ALA A 22 5.89 5.58 3.04
N TRP A 23 4.97 5.75 2.10
CA TRP A 23 5.13 5.31 0.70
C TRP A 23 6.32 5.99 0.02
N PHE A 24 6.40 7.32 0.09
CA PHE A 24 7.50 8.05 -0.54
C PHE A 24 8.87 7.67 0.02
N ARG A 25 8.97 7.42 1.34
CA ARG A 25 10.21 6.92 1.96
C ARG A 25 10.64 5.56 1.40
N GLU A 26 9.71 4.64 1.16
CA GLU A 26 10.06 3.36 0.55
C GLU A 26 10.51 3.52 -0.91
N ILE A 27 9.82 4.36 -1.68
CA ILE A 27 10.22 4.70 -3.06
C ILE A 27 11.62 5.32 -3.10
N GLN A 28 11.98 6.14 -2.10
CA GLN A 28 13.35 6.65 -1.91
C GLN A 28 14.35 5.54 -1.59
N ASN A 29 14.02 4.62 -0.67
CA ASN A 29 14.87 3.47 -0.32
C ASN A 29 15.18 2.57 -1.52
N LEU A 30 14.25 2.48 -2.48
CA LEU A 30 14.38 1.70 -3.72
C LEU A 30 15.11 2.45 -4.85
N GLY A 31 15.55 3.69 -4.62
CA GLY A 31 16.19 4.53 -5.63
C GLY A 31 15.24 5.10 -6.70
N LEU A 32 13.93 4.89 -6.54
CA LEU A 32 12.90 5.27 -7.52
C LEU A 32 12.40 6.71 -7.37
N ALA A 33 13.04 7.53 -6.53
CA ALA A 33 12.58 8.89 -6.22
C ALA A 33 12.61 9.86 -7.41
N SER A 34 13.46 9.63 -8.41
CA SER A 34 13.47 10.37 -9.68
C SER A 34 12.33 9.92 -10.60
N VAL A 35 12.15 8.60 -10.75
CA VAL A 35 11.08 7.96 -11.53
C VAL A 35 9.70 8.38 -11.02
N TYR A 36 9.47 8.28 -9.71
CA TYR A 36 8.21 8.69 -9.07
C TYR A 36 7.85 10.16 -9.29
N LYS A 37 8.85 11.05 -9.44
CA LYS A 37 8.64 12.47 -9.73
C LYS A 37 8.51 12.77 -11.22
N ASN A 38 8.77 11.79 -12.08
CA ASN A 38 8.68 11.92 -13.52
C ASN A 38 7.34 11.35 -14.03
N ASN A 39 6.35 12.23 -14.16
CA ASN A 39 5.03 11.89 -14.71
C ASN A 39 5.04 11.56 -16.23
N SER A 40 6.21 11.43 -16.87
CA SER A 40 6.35 10.89 -18.23
C SER A 40 6.89 9.45 -18.27
N ASP A 41 7.18 8.87 -17.11
CA ASP A 41 7.60 7.48 -16.96
C ASP A 41 6.40 6.61 -16.56
N VAL A 42 6.14 5.53 -17.29
CA VAL A 42 5.07 4.55 -17.00
C VAL A 42 5.24 3.96 -15.60
N LEU A 43 6.47 3.71 -15.18
CA LEU A 43 6.75 3.30 -13.80
C LEU A 43 6.44 4.45 -12.83
N GLY A 44 6.75 5.70 -13.18
CA GLY A 44 6.41 6.88 -12.38
C GLY A 44 4.92 7.00 -12.10
N GLU A 45 4.07 6.88 -13.13
CA GLU A 45 2.60 6.90 -12.99
C GLU A 45 2.09 5.71 -12.17
N TRP A 46 2.56 4.49 -12.47
CA TRP A 46 2.20 3.27 -11.74
C TRP A 46 2.54 3.33 -10.24
N LEU A 47 3.67 3.97 -9.88
CA LEU A 47 4.07 4.23 -8.50
C LEU A 47 3.18 5.25 -7.80
N GLN A 48 2.56 6.19 -8.52
CA GLN A 48 1.60 7.14 -7.95
C GLN A 48 0.21 6.51 -7.78
N TRP A 49 -0.21 5.65 -8.71
CA TRP A 49 -1.50 4.94 -8.64
C TRP A 49 -1.66 4.10 -7.37
N VAL A 50 -0.59 3.47 -6.86
CA VAL A 50 -0.65 2.67 -5.63
C VAL A 50 -1.10 3.49 -4.40
N PHE A 51 -0.82 4.80 -4.40
CA PHE A 51 -1.31 5.71 -3.37
C PHE A 51 -2.79 6.03 -3.57
N GLY A 52 -3.24 6.18 -4.82
CA GLY A 52 -4.65 6.35 -5.18
C GLY A 52 -5.56 5.22 -4.67
N LEU A 53 -5.07 3.97 -4.67
CA LEU A 53 -5.80 2.82 -4.10
C LEU A 53 -6.20 3.00 -2.63
N THR A 54 -5.45 3.82 -1.88
CA THR A 54 -5.71 4.10 -0.47
C THR A 54 -6.79 5.19 -0.24
N LEU A 55 -7.40 5.70 -1.32
CA LEU A 55 -8.36 6.81 -1.33
C LEU A 55 -9.74 6.51 -1.96
N LEU A 56 -9.90 5.42 -2.73
CA LEU A 56 -11.09 5.04 -3.51
C LEU A 56 -12.41 4.79 -2.73
N ASP A 57 -12.36 4.52 -1.43
CA ASP A 57 -13.42 3.91 -0.60
C ASP A 57 -13.68 2.39 -0.89
N PRO A 58 -14.30 1.61 0.02
CA PRO A 58 -14.16 0.15 0.12
C PRO A 58 -14.57 -0.76 -1.07
N PRO A 59 -15.67 -0.52 -1.79
CA PRO A 59 -16.09 -1.42 -2.87
C PRO A 59 -15.11 -1.36 -4.05
N ASP A 60 -14.54 -0.20 -4.33
CA ASP A 60 -13.77 0.07 -5.55
C ASP A 60 -12.29 -0.33 -5.41
N VAL A 61 -11.84 -0.68 -4.18
CA VAL A 61 -10.47 -1.17 -3.91
C VAL A 61 -10.15 -2.42 -4.71
N GLY A 62 -11.12 -3.33 -4.88
CA GLY A 62 -10.92 -4.60 -5.59
C GLY A 62 -10.59 -4.38 -7.07
N ASP A 63 -11.41 -3.57 -7.74
CA ASP A 63 -11.26 -3.26 -9.15
C ASP A 63 -10.04 -2.36 -9.38
N GLY A 64 -9.83 -1.35 -8.53
CA GLY A 64 -8.64 -0.49 -8.58
C GLY A 64 -7.34 -1.27 -8.40
N PHE A 65 -7.31 -2.26 -7.49
CA PHE A 65 -6.14 -3.14 -7.31
C PHE A 65 -5.90 -4.02 -8.55
N CYS A 66 -6.96 -4.55 -9.17
CA CYS A 66 -6.86 -5.30 -10.42
C CYS A 66 -6.28 -4.46 -11.56
N GLU A 67 -6.79 -3.24 -11.75
CA GLU A 67 -6.29 -2.28 -12.75
C GLU A 67 -4.82 -1.91 -12.52
N TRP A 68 -4.46 -1.60 -11.26
CA TRP A 68 -3.07 -1.31 -10.90
C TRP A 68 -2.13 -2.51 -11.15
N LEU A 69 -2.58 -3.73 -10.86
CA LEU A 69 -1.81 -4.94 -11.11
C LEU A 69 -1.66 -5.24 -12.61
N LEU A 70 -2.72 -5.01 -13.41
CA LEU A 70 -2.71 -5.18 -14.86
C LEU A 70 -1.72 -4.24 -15.55
N HIS A 71 -1.58 -3.02 -15.04
CA HIS A 71 -0.65 -2.01 -15.55
C HIS A 71 0.78 -2.12 -14.96
N MET A 72 1.12 -3.22 -14.27
CA MET A 72 2.46 -3.42 -13.71
C MET A 72 3.53 -3.44 -14.82
N PRO A 73 4.51 -2.52 -14.81
CA PRO A 73 5.58 -2.54 -15.80
C PRO A 73 6.52 -3.73 -15.56
N GLY A 74 7.04 -4.29 -16.65
CA GLY A 74 7.98 -5.43 -16.64
C GLY A 74 9.38 -5.08 -16.13
N ASN A 75 9.49 -4.61 -14.89
CA ASN A 75 10.72 -4.20 -14.22
C ASN A 75 10.81 -4.85 -12.83
N ASP A 76 11.95 -5.45 -12.51
CA ASP A 76 12.25 -6.08 -11.21
C ASP A 76 11.94 -5.17 -10.00
N GLN A 77 12.09 -3.85 -10.16
CA GLN A 77 11.82 -2.85 -9.13
C GLN A 77 10.32 -2.76 -8.78
N ALA A 78 9.42 -2.97 -9.76
CA ALA A 78 7.98 -3.02 -9.53
C ALA A 78 7.59 -4.24 -8.67
N ALA A 79 8.25 -5.38 -8.91
CA ALA A 79 8.08 -6.59 -8.10
C ALA A 79 8.55 -6.42 -6.64
N VAL A 80 9.47 -5.49 -6.35
CA VAL A 80 9.84 -5.14 -4.97
C VAL A 80 8.73 -4.35 -4.27
N ILE A 81 8.04 -3.45 -4.97
CA ILE A 81 6.93 -2.68 -4.41
C ILE A 81 5.70 -3.53 -4.17
N PHE A 82 5.40 -4.48 -5.06
CA PHE A 82 4.40 -5.51 -4.79
C PHE A 82 4.70 -6.29 -3.50
N LYS A 83 5.97 -6.66 -3.27
CA LYS A 83 6.42 -7.29 -2.00
C LYS A 83 6.32 -6.36 -0.79
N THR A 84 6.52 -5.04 -0.94
CA THR A 84 6.31 -4.10 0.17
C THR A 84 4.83 -3.83 0.44
N MET A 85 3.94 -3.76 -0.56
CA MET A 85 2.48 -3.81 -0.34
C MET A 85 2.10 -5.04 0.49
N GLY A 86 2.59 -6.23 0.10
CA GLY A 86 2.37 -7.45 0.86
C GLY A 86 2.74 -7.30 2.34
N ARG A 87 3.88 -6.67 2.65
CA ARG A 87 4.28 -6.38 4.05
C ARG A 87 3.37 -5.36 4.74
N VAL A 88 2.95 -4.29 4.07
CA VAL A 88 2.04 -3.28 4.65
C VAL A 88 0.69 -3.90 4.98
N TYR A 89 0.05 -4.60 4.04
CA TYR A 89 -1.27 -5.21 4.25
C TYR A 89 -1.22 -6.42 5.21
N GLN A 90 -0.18 -7.26 5.17
CA GLN A 90 -0.03 -8.36 6.15
C GLN A 90 0.23 -7.87 7.57
N THR A 91 0.77 -6.66 7.75
CA THR A 91 0.93 -6.05 9.09
C THR A 91 -0.41 -5.52 9.64
N LEU A 92 -1.41 -5.34 8.78
CA LEU A 92 -2.78 -4.97 9.17
C LEU A 92 -3.65 -6.20 9.51
N GLU A 93 -3.23 -7.43 9.17
CA GLU A 93 -3.88 -8.60 9.75
C GLU A 93 -3.62 -8.63 11.27
N PRO A 94 -4.67 -8.80 12.09
CA PRO A 94 -4.50 -8.85 13.54
C PRO A 94 -3.59 -10.02 13.88
N LYS A 95 -2.46 -9.73 14.54
CA LYS A 95 -1.55 -10.75 15.06
C LYS A 95 -2.35 -11.75 15.88
N LYS A 96 -2.53 -12.96 15.36
CA LYS A 96 -3.22 -14.05 16.05
C LYS A 96 -2.63 -14.16 17.45
N GLU A 97 -3.43 -13.81 18.47
CA GLU A 97 -2.97 -13.85 19.84
C GLU A 97 -2.47 -15.26 20.14
N LYS A 98 -1.19 -15.36 20.51
CA LYS A 98 -0.68 -16.61 21.07
C LYS A 98 -1.38 -16.81 22.39
N LYS A 99 -2.47 -17.59 22.40
CA LYS A 99 -3.10 -18.11 23.62
C LYS A 99 -1.99 -18.64 24.49
N LYS A 100 -1.73 -17.97 25.62
CA LYS A 100 -0.85 -18.49 26.65
C LYS A 100 -1.50 -19.78 27.13
N SER A 101 -0.95 -20.93 26.72
CA SER A 101 -1.27 -22.20 27.33
C SER A 101 -0.81 -22.11 28.78
N SER A 102 -1.74 -21.92 29.69
CA SER A 102 -1.50 -22.12 31.12
C SER A 102 -1.27 -23.61 31.32
N HIS A 103 -0.02 -24.01 31.50
CA HIS A 103 0.27 -25.23 32.22
C HIS A 103 -0.15 -25.01 33.67
N GLN A 104 -1.27 -25.63 34.05
CA GLN A 104 -1.52 -26.12 35.41
C GLN A 104 -1.09 -27.59 35.46
#